data_AF-A0A966UA13-F1
#
_entry.id   AF-A0A966UA13-F1
#
_cell.length_a   1.000
_cell.length_b   1.000
_cell.length_c   1.000
_cell.angle_alpha   90.00
_cell.angle_beta   90.00
_cell.angle_gamma   90.00
#
_symmetry.space_group_name_H-M   'P 1'
#
loop_
_entity.id
_entity.type
_entity.pdbx_description
1 polymer ?
#
loop_
_entity_poly.entity_id
_entity_poly.type
_entity_poly.pdbx_seq_one_letter_code
_entity_poly.pdbx_strand_id
1 'polypeptide(L)' 'MTDEMFSRTVFKKAGRPKSINPRQMISLRLPPEVIARWKATGPGWQTRMAEHLAKLPLPRVSSGA' A
#
# COMPACT_ATOMS: atom_id res chain seq x y z
N MET A 1 -27.05 -25.62 -21.55
CA MET A 1 -26.54 -25.56 -20.16
C MET A 1 -27.36 -24.52 -19.41
N THR A 2 -28.19 -24.94 -18.47
CA THR A 2 -29.23 -24.11 -17.85
C THR A 2 -28.71 -23.26 -16.70
N ASP A 3 -29.23 -22.03 -16.62
CA ASP A 3 -29.06 -21.01 -15.57
C ASP A 3 -29.23 -21.58 -14.14
N GLU A 4 -30.08 -22.60 -14.01
CA GLU A 4 -30.40 -23.30 -12.76
C GLU A 4 -29.20 -24.02 -12.10
N MET A 5 -28.16 -24.38 -12.87
CA MET A 5 -26.95 -25.03 -12.34
C MET A 5 -26.04 -24.06 -11.55
N PHE A 6 -26.10 -22.76 -11.85
CA PHE A 6 -25.23 -21.74 -11.23
C PHE A 6 -25.75 -21.22 -9.89
N SER A 7 -27.05 -21.40 -9.60
CA SER A 7 -27.72 -20.88 -8.39
C SER A 7 -27.32 -21.59 -7.08
N ARG A 8 -26.95 -22.88 -7.14
CA ARG A 8 -26.65 -23.69 -5.94
C ARG A 8 -25.18 -23.71 -5.52
N THR A 9 -24.30 -23.07 -6.29
CA THR A 9 -22.85 -23.20 -6.09
C THR A 9 -22.29 -21.96 -5.39
N VAL A 10 -21.97 -22.07 -4.10
CA VAL A 10 -21.13 -21.07 -3.42
C VAL A 10 -19.70 -21.24 -3.92
N PHE A 11 -19.34 -20.47 -4.94
CA PHE A 11 -17.95 -20.37 -5.38
C PHE A 11 -17.13 -19.73 -4.25
N LYS A 12 -16.46 -20.54 -3.43
CA LYS A 12 -15.36 -20.05 -2.58
C LYS A 12 -14.34 -19.45 -3.54
N LYS A 13 -14.20 -18.12 -3.54
CA LYS A 13 -13.18 -17.42 -4.33
C LYS A 13 -11.82 -18.01 -3.97
N ALA A 14 -11.30 -18.88 -4.82
CA ALA A 14 -9.95 -19.40 -4.71
C ALA A 14 -9.00 -18.21 -4.88
N GLY A 15 -8.23 -17.89 -3.85
CA GLY A 15 -7.34 -16.74 -3.85
C GLY A 15 -6.55 -16.63 -2.55
N ARG A 16 -5.44 -15.88 -2.58
CA ARG A 16 -4.64 -15.60 -1.38
C ARG A 16 -5.54 -14.89 -0.36
N PRO A 17 -5.52 -15.30 0.93
CA PRO A 17 -6.25 -14.60 1.97
C PRO A 17 -5.89 -13.11 1.97
N LYS A 18 -6.92 -12.27 2.12
CA LYS A 18 -6.75 -10.81 2.19
C LYS A 18 -5.87 -10.48 3.38
N SER A 19 -4.81 -9.69 3.16
CA SER A 19 -3.98 -9.21 4.26
C SER A 19 -4.83 -8.37 5.22
N ILE A 20 -4.62 -8.54 6.52
CA ILE A 20 -5.33 -7.76 7.55
C ILE A 20 -4.91 -6.28 7.54
N ASN A 21 -3.68 -5.99 7.13
CA ASN A 21 -3.15 -4.63 7.01
C ASN A 21 -2.42 -4.47 5.67
N PRO A 22 -3.15 -4.32 4.55
CA PRO A 22 -2.55 -4.08 3.26
C PRO A 22 -2.01 -2.64 3.19
N ARG A 23 -0.88 -2.45 2.48
CA ARG A 23 -0.39 -1.10 2.17
C ARG A 23 -1.46 -0.36 1.35
N GLN A 24 -1.82 0.84 1.79
CA GLN A 24 -2.76 1.68 1.04
C GLN A 24 -2.06 2.25 -0.19
N MET A 25 -2.67 2.08 -1.37
CA MET A 25 -2.22 2.76 -2.57
C MET A 25 -2.68 4.22 -2.50
N ILE A 26 -1.73 5.15 -2.57
CA ILE A 26 -1.98 6.59 -2.55
C ILE A 26 -1.30 7.26 -3.74
N SER A 27 -1.89 8.35 -4.23
CA SER A 27 -1.24 9.26 -5.17
C SER A 27 -0.51 10.34 -4.37
N LEU A 28 0.81 10.24 -4.28
CA LEU A 28 1.67 11.18 -3.56
C LEU A 28 2.64 11.85 -4.55
N ARG A 29 2.74 13.17 -4.49
CA ARG A 29 3.74 13.94 -5.24
C ARG A 29 4.92 14.25 -4.34
N LEU A 30 6.12 13.93 -4.81
CA LEU A 30 7.38 14.22 -4.14
C LEU A 30 8.29 14.98 -5.10
N PRO A 31 9.18 15.84 -4.59
CA PRO A 31 10.20 16.46 -5.42
C PRO A 31 11.07 15.41 -6.13
N PRO A 32 11.50 15.66 -7.39
CA PRO A 32 12.24 14.70 -8.19
C PRO A 32 13.57 14.29 -7.55
N GLU A 33 14.25 15.20 -6.86
CA GLU A 33 15.50 14.93 -6.17
C GLU A 33 15.33 13.94 -5.01
N VAL A 34 14.18 13.98 -4.31
CA VAL A 34 13.87 13.02 -3.24
C VAL A 34 13.68 11.62 -3.84
N ILE A 35 12.95 11.52 -4.95
CA ILE A 35 12.73 10.25 -5.66
C ILE A 35 14.06 9.69 -6.16
N ALA A 36 14.92 10.52 -6.74
CA ALA A 36 16.23 10.11 -7.25
C ALA A 36 17.12 9.54 -6.14
N ARG A 37 17.20 10.22 -4.99
CA ARG A 37 17.95 9.75 -3.81
C ARG A 37 17.49 8.40 -3.32
N TRP A 38 16.17 8.18 -3.22
CA TRP A 38 15.65 6.89 -2.80
C TRP A 38 15.87 5.80 -3.86
N LYS A 39 15.64 6.08 -5.14
CA LYS A 39 15.92 5.13 -6.23
C LYS A 39 17.39 4.68 -6.27
N ALA A 40 18.33 5.57 -5.94
CA ALA A 40 19.74 5.24 -5.84
C ALA A 40 20.06 4.20 -4.74
N THR A 41 19.17 3.99 -3.77
CA THR A 41 19.29 2.89 -2.78
C THR A 41 19.00 1.51 -3.38
N GLY A 42 18.63 1.44 -4.66
CA GLY A 42 18.42 0.21 -5.41
C GLY A 42 16.99 -0.36 -5.30
N PRO A 43 16.79 -1.61 -5.76
CA PRO A 43 15.50 -2.28 -5.69
C PRO A 43 14.92 -2.26 -4.26
N GLY A 44 13.61 -2.09 -4.16
CA GLY A 44 12.90 -2.01 -2.88
C GLY A 44 12.94 -0.64 -2.20
N TRP A 45 13.44 0.41 -2.87
CA TRP A 45 13.52 1.77 -2.29
C TRP A 45 12.19 2.30 -1.74
N GLN A 46 11.04 1.98 -2.36
CA GLN A 46 9.73 2.38 -1.86
C GLN A 46 9.37 1.70 -0.53
N THR A 47 9.81 0.47 -0.32
CA THR A 47 9.62 -0.24 0.95
C THR A 47 10.52 0.36 2.02
N ARG A 48 11.80 0.60 1.72
CA ARG A 48 12.72 1.29 2.65
C ARG A 48 12.23 2.68 3.03
N MET A 49 11.72 3.45 2.07
CA MET A 49 11.15 4.77 2.32
C MET A 49 9.95 4.68 3.28
N ALA A 50 9.03 3.74 3.05
CA ALA A 50 7.87 3.56 3.91
C ALA A 50 8.23 3.11 5.33
N GLU A 51 9.18 2.19 5.47
CA GLU A 51 9.71 1.77 6.78
C GLU A 51 10.39 2.93 7.51
N HIS A 52 11.12 3.77 6.79
CA HIS A 52 11.76 4.96 7.36
C HIS A 52 10.71 5.96 7.86
N LEU A 53 9.68 6.25 7.06
CA LEU A 53 8.57 7.12 7.46
C LEU A 53 7.79 6.58 8.65
N ALA A 54 7.59 5.26 8.76
CA ALA A 54 6.87 4.64 9.87
C ALA A 54 7.62 4.73 11.21
N LYS A 55 8.96 4.84 11.19
CA LYS A 55 9.80 4.95 12.39
C LYS A 55 9.92 6.38 12.89
N LEU A 56 9.76 7.37 12.00
CA LEU A 56 9.90 8.77 12.38
C LEU A 56 8.66 9.21 13.17
N PRO A 57 8.84 9.94 14.28
CA PRO A 57 7.70 10.60 14.92
C PRO A 57 7.10 11.58 13.92
N LEU A 58 5.78 11.57 13.79
CA LEU A 58 5.10 12.59 12.99
C LEU A 58 5.52 13.97 13.52
N PRO A 59 5.77 14.94 12.63
CA PRO A 59 6.04 16.30 13.08
C PRO A 59 4.91 16.71 14.01
N ARG A 60 5.28 17.25 15.18
CA ARG A 60 4.29 17.83 16.08
C ARG A 60 3.56 18.89 15.28
N VAL A 61 2.28 18.65 15.02
CA VAL A 61 1.40 19.72 14.53
C VAL A 61 1.56 20.84 15.54
N SER A 62 2.08 21.97 15.08
CA SER A 62 2.09 23.19 15.87
C SER A 62 0.62 23.52 16.11
N SER A 63 0.12 23.09 17.27
CA SER A 63 -1.13 23.60 17.81
C SER A 63 -0.88 25.08 18.06
N GLY A 64 -1.35 25.90 17.14
CA GLY A 64 -0.95 27.31 17.06
C GLY A 64 -1.96 28.08 16.23
N ALA A 65 -3.12 28.34 16.83
CA ALA A 65 -3.90 29.58 16.85
C ALA A 65 -5.36 29.25 17.20
#